data_AF-A0A349J3I7-F1
#
_entry.id   AF-A0A349J3I7-F1
#
_cell.length_a   1.000
_cell.length_b   1.000
_cell.length_c   1.000
_cell.angle_alpha   90.00
_cell.angle_beta   90.00
_cell.angle_gamma   90.00
#
_symmetry.space_group_name_H-M   'P 1'
#
loop_
_entity.id
_entity.type
_entity.pdbx_description
1 polymer ?
#
loop_
_entity_poly.entity_id
_entity_poly.type
_entity_poly.pdbx_seq_one_letter_code
_entity_poly.pdbx_strand_id
1 'polypeptide(L)' 'MSFLRAHIDDKDFASRFAALQQMKREQSVDVNEAVATIIDDVRARGDLALIELTQ' A
#
# COMPACT_ATOMS: atom_id res chain seq x y z
N MET A 1 -21.61 -11.70 4.38
CA MET A 1 -20.57 -10.88 3.72
C MET A 1 -19.97 -11.71 2.59
N SER A 2 -20.07 -11.29 1.33
CA SER A 2 -19.50 -12.03 0.18
C SER A 2 -18.22 -11.33 -0.28
N PHE A 3 -17.14 -12.09 -0.49
CA PHE A 3 -15.88 -11.57 -0.99
C PHE A 3 -15.77 -11.76 -2.50
N LEU A 4 -15.18 -10.79 -3.19
CA LEU A 4 -14.83 -10.92 -4.58
C LEU A 4 -13.74 -12.00 -4.75
N ARG A 5 -13.95 -12.94 -5.68
CA ARG A 5 -12.98 -13.98 -6.08
C ARG A 5 -12.78 -13.90 -7.58
N ALA A 6 -11.67 -14.42 -8.11
CA ALA A 6 -11.47 -14.59 -9.54
C ALA A 6 -10.71 -15.90 -9.75
N HIS A 7 -11.27 -16.84 -10.53
CA HIS A 7 -10.60 -18.10 -10.90
C HIS A 7 -10.11 -18.00 -12.35
N ILE A 8 -8.94 -18.56 -12.65
CA ILE A 8 -8.31 -18.42 -13.97
C ILE A 8 -9.14 -19.04 -15.11
N ASP A 9 -9.99 -20.01 -14.78
CA ASP A 9 -10.87 -20.68 -15.73
C ASP A 9 -12.23 -19.96 -15.91
N ASP A 10 -12.49 -18.88 -15.17
CA ASP A 10 -13.72 -18.10 -15.31
C ASP A 10 -13.70 -17.29 -16.61
N LYS A 11 -14.80 -17.34 -17.38
CA LYS A 11 -14.93 -16.55 -18.63
C LYS A 11 -14.84 -15.04 -18.40
N ASP A 12 -15.15 -14.58 -17.18
CA ASP A 12 -15.10 -13.19 -16.75
C ASP A 12 -13.90 -12.90 -15.83
N PHE A 13 -12.91 -13.79 -15.77
CA PHE A 13 -11.70 -13.64 -14.96
C PHE A 13 -11.06 -12.26 -15.09
N ALA A 14 -10.85 -11.78 -16.32
CA ALA A 14 -10.19 -10.49 -16.57
C ALA A 14 -10.91 -9.31 -15.89
N SER A 15 -12.25 -9.32 -15.93
CA SER A 15 -13.09 -8.30 -15.29
C SER A 15 -13.00 -8.38 -13.77
N ARG A 16 -13.16 -9.58 -13.21
CA ARG A 16 -13.09 -9.80 -11.76
C ARG A 16 -11.69 -9.53 -11.19
N PHE A 17 -10.64 -9.85 -11.95
CA PHE A 17 -9.25 -9.57 -11.59
C PHE A 17 -8.94 -8.07 -11.63
N ALA A 18 -9.45 -7.33 -12.61
CA ALA A 18 -9.31 -5.87 -12.64
C ALA A 18 -9.98 -5.20 -11.42
N ALA A 19 -11.17 -5.66 -11.05
CA ALA A 19 -11.87 -5.19 -9.84
C ALA A 19 -11.07 -5.51 -8.56
N LEU A 20 -10.49 -6.72 -8.44
CA LEU A 20 -9.59 -7.07 -7.33
C LEU A 20 -8.34 -6.17 -7.28
N GLN A 21 -7.77 -5.82 -8.43
CA GLN A 21 -6.60 -4.94 -8.50
C GLN A 21 -6.90 -3.51 -8.07
N GLN A 22 -8.09 -2.99 -8.39
CA GLN A 22 -8.50 -1.66 -7.96
C GLN A 22 -8.60 -1.57 -6.43
N MET A 23 -9.13 -2.62 -5.78
CA MET A 23 -9.21 -2.69 -4.31
C MET A 23 -7.84 -2.66 -3.61
N LYS A 24 -6.76 -3.13 -4.26
CA LYS A 24 -5.42 -3.14 -3.67
C LYS A 24 -4.74 -1.77 -3.64
N ARG A 25 -5.15 -0.81 -4.47
CA ARG A 25 -4.39 0.44 -4.67
C ARG A 25 -4.69 1.53 -3.64
N GLU A 26 -5.85 1.49 -3.00
CA GLU A 26 -6.26 2.51 -2.03
C GLU A 26 -5.37 2.54 -0.77
N GLN A 27 -4.87 1.38 -0.31
CA GLN A 27 -4.04 1.32 0.90
C GLN A 27 -2.57 1.73 0.69
N SER A 28 -2.12 1.84 -0.56
CA SER A 28 -0.70 2.05 -0.85
C SER A 28 -0.26 3.51 -0.86
N VAL A 29 -1.18 4.45 -1.12
CA VAL A 29 -0.82 5.87 -1.28
C VAL A 29 -0.39 6.49 0.06
N ASP A 30 -1.18 6.28 1.12
CA ASP A 30 -0.89 6.84 2.44
C ASP A 30 0.43 6.30 3.01
N VAL A 31 0.70 5.01 2.80
CA VAL A 31 1.96 4.38 3.21
C VAL A 31 3.14 4.97 2.44
N ASN A 32 2.99 5.21 1.13
CA ASN A 32 4.05 5.80 0.33
C ASN A 32 4.38 7.24 0.79
N GLU A 33 3.37 8.05 1.09
CA GLU A 33 3.57 9.42 1.59
C GLU A 33 4.22 9.44 2.98
N ALA A 34 3.77 8.55 3.88
CA ALA A 34 4.38 8.40 5.20
C ALA A 34 5.85 7.97 5.11
N VAL A 35 6.17 6.99 4.26
CA VAL A 35 7.54 6.52 4.04
C VAL A 35 8.42 7.61 3.44
N ALA A 36 7.92 8.37 2.46
CA ALA A 36 8.65 9.49 1.87
C ALA A 36 9.02 10.53 2.94
N THR A 37 8.05 10.88 3.79
CA THR A 37 8.26 11.82 4.89
C THR A 37 9.30 11.32 5.90
N ILE A 38 9.22 10.04 6.30
CA ILE A 38 10.20 9.43 7.21
C ILE A 38 11.60 9.47 6.62
N ILE A 39 11.75 9.15 5.33
CA ILE A 39 13.06 9.14 4.66
C ILE A 39 13.65 10.55 4.62
N ASP A 40 12.86 11.56 4.26
CA ASP A 40 13.33 12.94 4.20
C ASP A 40 13.75 13.46 5.57
N ASP A 41 13.01 13.08 6.62
CA ASP A 41 13.32 13.46 7.99
C ASP A 41 14.61 12.80 8.51
N VAL A 42 14.79 11.50 8.24
CA VAL A 42 16.03 10.78 8.56
C VAL A 42 17.22 11.35 7.80
N ARG A 43 17.05 11.77 6.53
CA ARG A 43 18.11 12.45 5.76
C ARG A 43 18.48 13.81 6.36
N ALA A 44 17.51 14.56 6.87
CA ALA A 44 17.73 15.89 7.41
C ALA A 44 18.33 15.86 8.83
N ARG A 45 17.91 14.91 9.68
CA ARG A 45 18.22 14.92 11.12
C ARG A 45 19.03 13.71 11.60
N GLY A 46 19.21 12.69 10.77
CA GLY A 46 19.97 11.49 11.11
C GLY A 46 19.36 10.73 12.30
N ASP A 47 20.22 10.32 13.23
CA ASP A 47 19.84 9.47 14.37
C ASP A 47 18.77 10.08 15.29
N LEU A 48 18.67 11.42 15.34
CA LEU A 48 17.62 12.10 16.10
C LEU A 48 16.22 11.71 15.61
N ALA A 49 16.00 11.67 14.29
CA ALA A 49 14.73 11.24 13.72
C ALA A 49 14.42 9.78 14.05
N LEU A 50 15.44 8.91 14.03
CA LEU A 50 15.26 7.50 14.37
C LEU A 50 14.86 7.30 15.85
N ILE A 51 15.49 8.02 16.77
CA ILE A 51 15.17 7.95 18.21
C ILE A 51 13.73 8.39 18.47
N GLU A 52 13.27 9.45 17.80
CA GLU A 52 11.89 9.94 17.95
C GLU A 52 10.86 8.97 17.35
N LEU A 53 11.12 8.40 16.18
CA LEU A 53 10.22 7.46 15.50
C LEU A 53 10.10 6.10 16.20
N THR A 54 10.96 5.81 17.19
CA THR A 54 11.02 4.51 17.87
C THR A 54 10.69 4.57 19.37
N GLN A 55 10.12 5.69 19.84
CA GLN A 55 9.56 5.83 21.20
C GLN A 55 8.32 4.96 21.42
#